data_AF-A0A2I0QPQ2-F1
#
_entry.id   AF-A0A2I0QPQ2-F1
#
_cell.length_a   1.000
_cell.length_b   1.000
_cell.length_c   1.000
_cell.angle_alpha   90.00
_cell.angle_beta   90.00
_cell.angle_gamma   90.00
#
_symmetry.space_group_name_H-M   'P 1'
#
loop_
_entity.id
_entity.type
_entity.pdbx_description
1 polymer ?
#
loop_
_entity_poly.entity_id
_entity_poly.type
_entity_poly.pdbx_seq_one_letter_code
_entity_poly.pdbx_strand_id
1 'polypeptide(L)'
;MMIIDGYEITAFTNLREEICLKVLSIIEREFGEIGDFCIEDNEVSFSCYRGYYEGAPKVMATKEIKLKLIDKFDDPVFSVAYKIILLNNNR
;
A
#
# COMPACT_ATOMS: atom_id res chain seq x y z
N MET A 1 0.07 16.59 -1.86
CA MET A 1 0.09 16.04 -3.23
C MET A 1 1.53 15.84 -3.64
N MET A 2 1.93 14.60 -3.89
CA MET A 2 3.29 14.23 -4.29
C MET A 2 3.17 13.38 -5.55
N ILE A 3 3.92 13.70 -6.61
CA ILE A 3 3.92 12.89 -7.84
C ILE A 3 5.14 11.97 -7.76
N ILE A 4 4.90 10.67 -7.79
CA ILE A 4 5.96 9.65 -7.81
C ILE A 4 5.71 8.76 -9.03
N ASP A 5 6.70 8.68 -9.91
CA ASP A 5 6.73 7.77 -11.06
C ASP A 5 5.47 7.77 -11.94
N GLY A 6 4.89 8.97 -12.15
CA GLY A 6 3.67 9.15 -12.96
C GLY A 6 2.35 8.94 -12.22
N TYR A 7 2.37 8.48 -10.98
CA TYR A 7 1.19 8.39 -10.12
C TYR A 7 1.00 9.68 -9.32
N GLU A 8 -0.22 10.24 -9.35
CA GLU A 8 -0.63 11.28 -8.41
C GLU A 8 -0.88 10.63 -7.04
N ILE A 9 0.15 10.61 -6.19
CA ILE A 9 0.01 10.08 -4.84
C ILE A 9 -0.63 11.14 -3.96
N THR A 10 -1.85 10.84 -3.54
CA THR A 10 -2.50 11.53 -2.42
C THR A 10 -1.94 10.96 -1.12
N ALA A 11 -0.89 11.60 -0.61
CA ALA A 11 -0.26 11.26 0.66
C ALA A 11 -0.61 12.30 1.72
N PHE A 12 -1.34 11.88 2.75
CA PHE A 12 -1.61 12.63 3.98
C PHE A 12 -1.00 11.88 5.16
N THR A 13 0.33 11.90 5.25
CA THR A 13 1.07 11.07 6.21
C THR A 13 2.30 11.79 6.75
N ASN A 14 2.70 11.42 7.97
CA ASN A 14 3.97 11.80 8.58
C ASN A 14 5.13 10.85 8.19
N LEU A 15 4.86 9.85 7.34
CA LEU A 15 5.89 8.95 6.81
C LEU A 15 6.85 9.71 5.88
N ARG A 16 8.12 9.33 5.92
CA ARG A 16 9.13 9.86 5.00
C ARG A 16 8.84 9.35 3.58
N GLU A 17 9.14 10.17 2.57
CA GLU A 17 8.97 9.81 1.16
C GLU A 17 9.60 8.45 0.80
N GLU A 18 10.81 8.18 1.29
CA GLU A 18 11.49 6.88 1.12
C GLU A 18 10.63 5.68 1.58
N ILE A 19 9.88 5.85 2.67
CA ILE A 19 8.99 4.80 3.19
C ILE A 19 7.78 4.65 2.26
N CYS A 20 7.19 5.76 1.80
CA CYS A 20 6.08 5.73 0.85
C CYS A 20 6.48 5.01 -0.45
N LEU A 21 7.69 5.27 -0.97
CA LEU A 21 8.25 4.57 -2.12
C LEU A 21 8.39 3.07 -1.86
N LYS A 22 8.93 2.67 -0.71
CA LYS A 22 9.06 1.25 -0.35
C LYS A 22 7.70 0.58 -0.20
N VAL A 23 6.68 1.27 0.32
CA VAL A 23 5.31 0.76 0.39
C VAL A 23 4.76 0.49 -1.01
N LEU A 24 4.91 1.46 -1.93
CA LEU A 24 4.51 1.31 -3.33
C LEU A 24 5.20 0.12 -3.98
N SER A 25 6.53 0.00 -3.85
CA SER A 25 7.29 -1.12 -4.42
C SER A 25 6.87 -2.49 -3.88
N ILE A 26 6.43 -2.57 -2.60
CA ILE A 26 5.88 -3.82 -2.05
C ILE A 26 4.56 -4.16 -2.73
N ILE A 27 3.68 -3.16 -2.89
CA ILE A 27 2.36 -3.35 -3.47
C ILE A 27 2.48 -3.77 -4.93
N GLU A 28 3.28 -3.06 -5.74
CA GLU A 28 3.47 -3.38 -7.16
C GLU A 28 4.07 -4.77 -7.38
N ARG A 29 4.96 -5.22 -6.49
CA ARG A 29 5.52 -6.58 -6.57
C ARG A 29 4.46 -7.66 -6.38
N GLU A 30 3.49 -7.43 -5.51
CA GLU A 30 2.51 -8.45 -5.09
C GLU A 30 1.21 -8.37 -5.89
N PHE A 31 0.82 -7.18 -6.34
CA PHE A 31 -0.43 -6.91 -7.06
C PHE A 31 -0.22 -6.55 -8.54
N GLY A 32 1.02 -6.28 -8.97
CA GLY A 32 1.29 -5.78 -10.31
C GLY A 32 0.79 -4.34 -10.47
N GLU A 33 0.05 -4.10 -11.55
CA GLU A 33 -0.58 -2.80 -11.82
C GLU A 33 -1.72 -2.52 -10.84
N ILE A 34 -1.71 -1.33 -10.25
CA ILE A 34 -2.74 -0.85 -9.32
C ILE A 34 -3.40 0.42 -9.85
N GLY A 35 -4.66 0.63 -9.48
CA GLY A 35 -5.39 1.85 -9.80
C GLY A 35 -5.18 2.93 -8.73
N ASP A 36 -6.23 3.71 -8.47
CA ASP A 36 -6.23 4.78 -7.47
C ASP A 36 -5.60 4.33 -6.16
N PHE A 37 -4.67 5.14 -5.67
CA PHE A 37 -3.77 4.83 -4.57
C PHE A 37 -3.72 5.99 -3.57
N CYS A 38 -3.84 5.68 -2.28
CA CYS A 38 -3.78 6.64 -1.20
C CYS A 38 -2.92 6.12 -0.04
N ILE A 39 -2.09 6.98 0.53
CA ILE A 39 -1.45 6.75 1.84
C ILE A 39 -1.96 7.81 2.79
N GLU A 40 -2.60 7.38 3.87
CA GLU A 40 -3.08 8.25 4.93
C GLU A 40 -2.59 7.72 6.28
N ASP A 41 -1.98 8.59 7.09
CA ASP A 41 -1.32 8.22 8.34
C ASP A 41 -0.36 7.02 8.20
N ASN A 42 -0.72 5.85 8.72
CA ASN A 42 0.04 4.61 8.60
C ASN A 42 -0.77 3.53 7.89
N GLU A 43 -1.64 3.92 6.98
CA GLU A 43 -2.47 3.04 6.18
C GLU A 43 -2.29 3.36 4.70
N VAL A 44 -2.44 2.33 3.88
CA VAL A 44 -2.39 2.43 2.43
C VAL A 44 -3.58 1.70 1.85
N SER A 45 -4.30 2.35 0.96
CA SER A 45 -5.42 1.78 0.23
C SER A 45 -5.22 1.93 -1.26
N PHE A 46 -5.58 0.91 -2.01
CA PHE A 46 -5.48 0.96 -3.46
C PHE A 46 -6.49 0.08 -4.17
N SER A 47 -6.86 0.50 -5.38
CA SER A 47 -7.71 -0.26 -6.28
C SER A 47 -6.91 -1.37 -6.97
N CYS A 48 -7.50 -2.55 -7.13
CA CYS A 48 -6.85 -3.71 -7.72
C CYS A 48 -7.82 -4.55 -8.55
N TYR A 49 -7.30 -5.43 -9.41
CA TYR A 49 -8.14 -6.40 -10.12
C TYR A 49 -8.81 -7.39 -9.17
N ARG A 50 -10.00 -7.87 -9.56
CA ARG A 50 -10.82 -8.81 -8.78
C ARG A 50 -10.05 -10.04 -8.27
N GLY A 51 -9.17 -10.62 -9.09
CA GLY A 51 -8.40 -11.80 -8.70
C GLY A 51 -7.48 -11.53 -7.51
N TYR A 52 -6.83 -10.37 -7.48
CA TYR A 52 -6.02 -9.93 -6.34
C TYR A 52 -6.86 -9.53 -5.13
N TYR A 53 -8.03 -8.95 -5.35
CA TYR A 53 -8.98 -8.67 -4.28
C TYR A 53 -9.39 -9.98 -3.57
N GLU A 54 -9.88 -10.98 -4.31
CA GLU A 54 -10.31 -12.27 -3.77
C GLU A 54 -9.15 -13.00 -3.05
N GLY A 55 -7.94 -12.93 -3.62
CA GLY A 55 -6.71 -13.55 -3.10
C GLY A 55 -5.78 -12.65 -2.29
N ALA A 56 -6.26 -11.51 -1.76
CA ALA A 56 -5.39 -10.49 -1.15
C ALA A 56 -4.51 -11.07 -0.02
N PRO A 57 -3.17 -10.92 -0.08
CA PRO A 57 -2.29 -11.44 0.95
C PRO A 57 -2.59 -10.81 2.31
N LYS A 58 -2.82 -11.60 3.35
CA LYS A 58 -3.09 -11.05 4.70
C LYS A 58 -1.92 -10.23 5.25
N VAL A 59 -0.71 -10.58 4.83
CA VAL A 59 0.54 -9.93 5.24
C VAL A 59 1.50 -9.92 4.07
N MET A 60 2.13 -8.78 3.84
CA MET A 60 3.27 -8.60 2.94
C MET A 60 4.40 -7.95 3.73
N ALA A 61 5.65 -8.32 3.47
CA ALA A 61 6.76 -7.80 4.26
C ALA A 61 8.05 -7.67 3.46
N THR A 62 8.87 -6.73 3.91
CA THR A 62 10.30 -6.62 3.63
C THR A 62 11.06 -6.63 4.96
N LYS A 63 12.37 -6.39 4.93
CA LYS A 63 13.17 -6.27 6.15
C LYS A 63 12.75 -5.09 7.02
N GLU A 64 12.20 -4.03 6.44
CA GLU A 64 11.98 -2.75 7.10
C GLU A 64 10.50 -2.40 7.26
N ILE A 65 9.62 -2.98 6.44
CA ILE A 65 8.20 -2.64 6.40
C ILE A 65 7.37 -3.92 6.37
N LYS A 66 6.30 -3.93 7.15
CA LYS A 66 5.25 -4.94 7.08
C LYS A 66 3.91 -4.27 6.78
N LEU A 67 3.22 -4.79 5.77
CA LEU A 67 1.85 -4.42 5.42
C LEU A 67 0.91 -5.52 5.93
N LYS A 68 -0.08 -5.15 6.74
CA LYS A 68 -1.09 -6.09 7.25
C LYS A 68 -2.46 -5.70 6.70
N LEU A 69 -3.13 -6.62 6.00
CA LEU A 69 -4.48 -6.39 5.49
C LEU A 69 -5.41 -6.06 6.65
N ILE A 70 -6.10 -4.93 6.54
CA ILE A 70 -7.07 -4.46 7.53
C ILE A 70 -8.49 -4.44 6.97
N ASP A 71 -8.64 -4.18 5.67
CA ASP A 71 -9.97 -4.13 5.06
C ASP A 71 -9.94 -4.41 3.55
N LYS A 72 -11.14 -4.64 3.01
CA LYS A 72 -11.45 -4.92 1.61
C LYS A 72 -12.77 -4.27 1.24
N PHE A 73 -12.81 -3.56 0.12
CA PHE A 73 -14.05 -2.95 -0.41
C PHE A 73 -14.28 -3.42 -1.85
N ASP A 74 -15.54 -3.65 -2.21
CA ASP A 74 -15.93 -4.06 -3.56
C ASP A 74 -16.89 -3.08 -4.27
N ASP A 75 -17.16 -1.93 -3.65
CA ASP A 75 -18.00 -0.85 -4.18
C ASP A 75 -17.34 0.52 -3.86
N PRO A 76 -17.14 1.43 -4.83
CA PRO A 76 -17.46 1.33 -6.26
C PRO A 76 -16.48 0.48 -7.09
N VAL A 77 -15.36 0.08 -6.50
CA VAL A 77 -14.30 -0.71 -7.14
C VAL A 77 -13.71 -1.71 -6.15
N PHE A 78 -13.09 -2.77 -6.66
CA PHE A 78 -12.31 -3.69 -5.84
C PHE A 78 -11.06 -2.99 -5.31
N SER A 79 -10.99 -2.80 -4.00
CA SER A 79 -9.86 -2.18 -3.32
C SER A 79 -9.52 -2.90 -2.03
N VAL A 80 -8.29 -2.71 -1.59
CA VAL A 80 -7.74 -3.32 -0.38
C VAL A 80 -7.05 -2.25 0.45
N ALA A 81 -7.12 -2.39 1.78
CA ALA A 81 -6.47 -1.49 2.71
C ALA A 81 -5.49 -2.27 3.61
N TYR A 82 -4.29 -1.74 3.76
CA TYR A 82 -3.23 -2.32 4.55
C TYR A 82 -2.72 -1.32 5.58
N LYS A 83 -2.46 -1.81 6.80
CA LYS A 83 -1.72 -1.08 7.82
C LYS A 83 -0.22 -1.22 7.60
N ILE A 84 0.48 -0.09 7.56
CA ILE A 84 1.92 0.07 7.46
C ILE A 84 2.53 -0.04 8.87
N ILE A 85 3.43 -1.02 9.04
CA ILE A 85 4.17 -1.26 10.28
C ILE A 85 5.65 -1.15 9.97
N LEU A 86 6.31 -0.16 10.56
CA LEU A 86 7.76 0.00 10.47
C LEU A 86 8.44 -1.00 11.39
N LEU A 87 9.36 -1.78 10.84
CA LEU A 87 10.17 -2.73 11.57
C LEU A 87 11.47 -2.02 11.95
N ASN A 88 11.63 -1.68 13.22
CA ASN A 88 12.89 -1.11 13.70
C ASN A 88 14.01 -2.16 13.52
N ASN A 89 14.98 -1.85 12.66
CA ASN A 89 16.27 -2.52 12.69
C ASN A 89 16.99 -2.05 13.97
N ASN A 90 16.74 -2.71 15.10
CA ASN A 90 17.64 -2.64 16.23
C ASN A 90 18.95 -3.35 15.81
N ARG A 91 19.86 -2.60 15.20
CA ARG A 91 21.27 -2.95 15.09
C ARG A 91 22.12 -1.71 15.30
#